data_AF-A0A200PY16-F1
#
_entry.id   AF-A0A200PY16-F1
#
_cell.length_a   1.000
_cell.length_b   1.000
_cell.length_c   1.000
_cell.angle_alpha   90.00
_cell.angle_beta   90.00
_cell.angle_gamma   90.00
#
_symmetry.space_group_name_H-M   'P 1'
#
loop_
_entity.id
_entity.type
_entity.pdbx_description
1 polymer ?
#
loop_
_entity_poly.entity_id
_entity_poly.type
_entity_poly.pdbx_seq_one_letter_code
_entity_poly.pdbx_strand_id
1 'polypeptide(L)'
;MEELKLIRQLHRSLYNKDLLNLINNTRKNNEFARAVYLRLSEPNERDAEILRNAVFGPSVNLGTVVEILCSRPSLELHSVKQVYLSRYNSDIEQDLALKINGGFKEILIAVLKSSRCSNSKVNMSMAMCDAKTIYEAMESGKCVDQKTIISLMSQRSNGQLKSILVSYKQLYGHEFSKSLKRNKCGQFGKELRTVIRCIQYPDKYFAKKLRKTTNNTDIREVLIRTIITRSGIDIKDINHAYTSKSGCSLESQVRRKFEETLAEFLIELLKCC
;
A
#
# COMPACT_ATOMS: atom_id res chain seq x y z
N MET A 1 -10.62 -16.24 -0.61
CA MET A 1 -9.60 -16.16 -1.69
C MET A 1 -9.23 -17.54 -2.20
N GLU A 2 -9.02 -18.50 -1.30
CA GLU A 2 -8.72 -19.90 -1.66
C GLU A 2 -9.81 -20.55 -2.54
N GLU A 3 -11.09 -20.27 -2.27
CA GLU A 3 -12.21 -20.69 -3.12
C GLU A 3 -12.12 -20.13 -4.56
N LEU A 4 -11.72 -18.86 -4.74
CA LEU A 4 -11.59 -18.26 -6.08
C LEU A 4 -10.45 -18.91 -6.87
N LYS A 5 -9.36 -19.28 -6.18
CA LYS A 5 -8.27 -20.03 -6.77
C LYS A 5 -8.74 -21.40 -7.25
N LEU A 6 -9.52 -22.11 -6.43
CA LEU A 6 -10.12 -23.39 -6.79
C LEU A 6 -11.08 -23.25 -7.97
N ILE A 7 -11.94 -22.23 -7.99
CA ILE A 7 -12.84 -21.95 -9.12
C ILE A 7 -12.03 -21.75 -10.41
N ARG A 8 -10.93 -21.00 -10.36
CA ARG A 8 -10.06 -20.80 -11.54
C ARG A 8 -9.40 -22.10 -12.00
N GLN A 9 -8.90 -22.91 -11.07
CA GLN A 9 -8.29 -24.20 -11.37
C GLN A 9 -9.30 -25.17 -12.00
N LEU A 10 -10.51 -25.25 -11.42
CA LEU A 10 -11.61 -26.06 -11.93
C LEU A 10 -12.07 -25.61 -13.31
N HIS A 11 -12.23 -24.30 -13.54
CA HIS A 11 -12.59 -23.80 -14.86
C HIS A 11 -11.50 -24.14 -15.89
N ARG A 12 -10.22 -24.01 -15.51
CA ARG A 12 -9.11 -24.39 -16.39
C ARG A 12 -9.11 -25.89 -16.70
N SER A 13 -9.40 -26.76 -15.74
CA SER A 13 -9.47 -28.21 -15.99
C SER A 13 -10.67 -28.59 -16.87
N LEU A 14 -11.82 -27.96 -16.68
CA LEU A 14 -13.05 -28.29 -17.41
C LEU A 14 -13.04 -27.74 -18.85
N TYR A 15 -12.52 -26.54 -19.07
CA TYR A 15 -12.66 -25.82 -20.34
C TYR A 15 -11.33 -25.53 -21.05
N ASN A 16 -10.20 -25.94 -20.48
CA ASN A 16 -8.84 -25.65 -20.95
C ASN A 16 -8.59 -24.14 -21.20
N LYS A 17 -9.26 -23.28 -20.43
CA LYS A 17 -9.18 -21.82 -20.54
C LYS A 17 -9.03 -21.18 -19.16
N ASP A 18 -8.08 -20.26 -19.01
CA ASP A 18 -7.94 -19.45 -17.79
C ASP A 18 -8.97 -18.31 -17.81
N LEU A 19 -9.78 -18.22 -16.75
CA LEU A 19 -10.76 -17.15 -16.55
C LEU A 19 -10.14 -15.75 -16.63
N LEU A 20 -8.92 -15.55 -16.12
CA LEU A 20 -8.24 -14.26 -16.22
C LEU A 20 -7.94 -13.89 -17.67
N ASN A 21 -7.58 -14.86 -18.52
CA ASN A 21 -7.32 -14.59 -19.93
C ASN A 21 -8.59 -14.17 -20.67
N LEU A 22 -9.73 -14.78 -20.33
CA LEU A 22 -11.03 -14.41 -20.90
C LEU A 22 -11.41 -12.96 -20.56
N ILE A 23 -11.18 -12.56 -19.31
CA ILE A 23 -11.55 -11.22 -18.81
C ILE A 23 -10.50 -10.16 -19.21
N ASN A 24 -9.25 -10.56 -19.45
CA ASN A 24 -8.14 -9.63 -19.74
C ASN A 24 -8.39 -8.74 -20.96
N ASN A 25 -9.13 -9.23 -21.96
CA ASN A 25 -9.41 -8.47 -23.18
C ASN A 25 -10.49 -7.40 -22.97
N THR A 26 -11.47 -7.65 -22.09
CA THR A 26 -12.62 -6.76 -21.88
C THR A 26 -12.37 -5.73 -20.77
N ARG A 27 -11.48 -6.03 -19.82
CA ARG A 27 -11.26 -5.17 -18.63
C ARG A 27 -10.72 -3.77 -18.89
N LYS A 28 -10.17 -3.47 -20.07
CA LYS A 28 -9.57 -2.14 -20.35
C LYS A 28 -10.64 -1.04 -20.41
N ASN A 29 -11.80 -1.37 -20.95
CA ASN A 29 -12.90 -0.42 -21.20
C ASN A 29 -14.17 -0.76 -20.40
N ASN A 30 -14.08 -1.73 -19.48
CA ASN A 30 -15.21 -2.17 -18.66
C ASN A 30 -14.75 -2.32 -17.21
N GLU A 31 -15.26 -1.44 -16.35
CA GLU A 31 -14.87 -1.37 -14.94
C GLU A 31 -15.35 -2.58 -14.13
N PHE A 32 -16.48 -3.18 -14.51
CA PHE A 32 -16.94 -4.41 -13.89
C PHE A 32 -16.00 -5.58 -14.20
N ALA A 33 -15.66 -5.77 -15.47
CA ALA A 33 -14.65 -6.76 -15.88
C ALA A 33 -13.30 -6.49 -15.20
N ARG A 34 -12.92 -5.21 -15.02
CA ARG A 34 -11.71 -4.83 -14.28
C ARG A 34 -11.79 -5.23 -12.80
N ALA A 35 -12.89 -4.95 -12.14
CA ALA A 35 -13.11 -5.30 -10.75
C ALA A 35 -13.11 -6.84 -10.54
N VAL A 36 -13.81 -7.58 -11.40
CA VAL A 36 -13.83 -9.03 -11.38
C VAL A 36 -12.43 -9.61 -11.66
N TYR A 37 -11.71 -9.08 -12.65
CA TYR A 37 -10.32 -9.49 -12.93
C TYR A 37 -9.45 -9.34 -11.67
N LEU A 38 -9.47 -8.16 -11.05
CA LEU A 38 -8.68 -7.89 -9.85
C LEU A 38 -9.11 -8.78 -8.68
N ARG A 39 -10.40 -9.14 -8.57
CA ARG A 39 -10.85 -10.03 -7.50
C ARG A 39 -10.40 -11.48 -7.72
N LEU A 40 -10.38 -11.94 -8.97
CA LEU A 40 -9.98 -13.29 -9.36
C LEU A 40 -8.46 -13.50 -9.39
N SER A 41 -7.67 -12.45 -9.58
CA SER A 41 -6.20 -12.54 -9.53
C SER A 41 -5.71 -12.94 -8.15
N GLU A 42 -4.70 -13.81 -8.10
CA GLU A 42 -4.02 -14.12 -6.84
C GLU A 42 -3.42 -12.84 -6.23
N PRO A 43 -3.43 -12.65 -4.89
CA PRO A 43 -3.04 -11.38 -4.27
C PRO A 43 -1.65 -10.88 -4.72
N ASN A 44 -0.67 -11.77 -4.79
CA ASN A 44 0.71 -11.42 -5.15
C ASN A 44 0.86 -11.06 -6.64
N GLU A 45 0.16 -11.79 -7.52
CA GLU A 45 0.12 -11.50 -8.97
C GLU A 45 -0.58 -10.17 -9.25
N ARG A 46 -1.68 -9.93 -8.54
CA ARG A 46 -2.46 -8.70 -8.60
C ARG A 46 -1.64 -7.50 -8.17
N ASP A 47 -0.99 -7.59 -7.01
CA ASP A 47 -0.21 -6.48 -6.46
C ASP A 47 1.03 -6.21 -7.33
N ALA A 48 1.68 -7.24 -7.88
CA ALA A 48 2.76 -7.07 -8.85
C ALA A 48 2.31 -6.32 -10.11
N GLU A 49 1.13 -6.65 -10.64
CA GLU A 49 0.57 -5.97 -11.81
C GLU A 49 0.14 -4.54 -11.51
N ILE A 50 -0.51 -4.31 -10.36
CA ILE A 50 -0.86 -2.97 -9.89
C ILE A 50 0.39 -2.10 -9.76
N LEU A 51 1.47 -2.63 -9.19
CA LEU A 51 2.75 -1.92 -9.09
C LEU A 51 3.32 -1.61 -10.46
N ARG A 52 3.37 -2.59 -11.38
CA ARG A 52 3.90 -2.37 -12.73
C ARG A 52 3.14 -1.26 -13.45
N ASN A 53 1.81 -1.29 -13.38
CA ASN A 53 0.95 -0.27 -13.97
C ASN A 53 1.11 1.10 -13.29
N ALA A 54 1.31 1.15 -11.97
CA ALA A 54 1.55 2.39 -11.25
C ALA A 54 2.91 3.02 -11.60
N VAL A 55 3.92 2.21 -11.93
CA VAL A 55 5.28 2.67 -12.25
C VAL A 55 5.45 2.99 -13.74
N PHE A 56 4.78 2.27 -14.63
CA PHE A 56 4.90 2.41 -16.10
C PHE A 56 3.64 2.93 -16.79
N GLY A 57 2.65 3.41 -16.03
CA GLY A 57 1.50 4.12 -16.59
C GLY A 57 1.89 5.45 -17.26
N PRO A 58 0.91 6.21 -17.79
CA PRO A 58 1.16 7.51 -18.43
C PRO A 58 1.94 8.49 -17.56
N SER A 59 1.74 8.39 -16.24
CA SER A 59 2.57 9.02 -15.22
C SER A 59 2.73 8.08 -14.03
N VAL A 60 3.79 8.27 -13.25
CA VAL A 60 4.04 7.45 -12.06
C VAL A 60 3.03 7.76 -10.97
N ASN A 61 2.21 6.78 -10.60
CA ASN A 61 1.25 6.90 -9.50
C ASN A 61 1.92 6.50 -8.17
N LEU A 62 2.67 7.44 -7.59
CA LEU A 62 3.34 7.26 -6.29
C LEU A 62 2.37 6.86 -5.17
N GLY A 63 1.13 7.35 -5.22
CA GLY A 63 0.11 6.97 -4.24
C GLY A 63 -0.17 5.47 -4.27
N THR A 64 -0.27 4.86 -5.46
CA THR A 64 -0.54 3.42 -5.60
C THR A 64 0.70 2.59 -5.26
N VAL A 65 1.89 3.08 -5.58
CA VAL A 65 3.14 2.47 -5.13
C VAL A 65 3.19 2.41 -3.59
N VAL A 66 2.90 3.53 -2.90
CA VAL A 66 2.85 3.56 -1.42
C VAL A 66 1.77 2.64 -0.86
N GLU A 67 0.58 2.59 -1.47
CA GLU A 67 -0.47 1.67 -1.03
C GLU A 67 0.02 0.23 -0.97
N ILE A 68 0.63 -0.27 -2.05
CA ILE A 68 1.09 -1.65 -2.10
C ILE A 68 2.29 -1.84 -1.17
N LEU A 69 3.36 -1.05 -1.35
CA LEU A 69 4.62 -1.30 -0.64
C LEU A 69 4.51 -1.11 0.88
N CYS A 70 3.67 -0.20 1.34
CA CYS A 70 3.64 0.21 2.75
C CYS A 70 2.46 -0.37 3.54
N SER A 71 1.48 -1.03 2.90
CA SER A 71 0.34 -1.65 3.59
C SER A 71 0.36 -3.18 3.60
N ARG A 72 1.24 -3.82 2.81
CA ARG A 72 1.37 -5.27 2.81
C ARG A 72 2.27 -5.78 3.94
N PRO A 73 1.94 -6.93 4.55
CA PRO A 73 2.87 -7.66 5.39
C PRO A 73 4.18 -7.95 4.65
N SER A 74 5.29 -7.98 5.37
CA SER A 74 6.61 -8.20 4.79
C SER A 74 6.72 -9.52 4.02
N LEU A 75 6.02 -10.58 4.49
CA LEU A 75 5.98 -11.88 3.82
C LEU A 75 5.25 -11.81 2.46
N GLU A 76 4.07 -11.20 2.41
CA GLU A 76 3.34 -11.00 1.15
C GLU A 76 4.14 -10.13 0.18
N LEU A 77 4.78 -9.07 0.67
CA LEU A 77 5.60 -8.20 -0.15
C LEU A 77 6.82 -8.94 -0.74
N HIS A 78 7.39 -9.91 -0.01
CA HIS A 78 8.43 -10.78 -0.54
C HIS A 78 7.91 -11.64 -1.71
N SER A 79 6.73 -12.23 -1.57
CA SER A 79 6.11 -12.99 -2.66
C SER A 79 5.75 -12.11 -3.87
N VAL A 80 5.28 -10.89 -3.65
CA VAL A 80 5.05 -9.91 -4.72
C VAL A 80 6.34 -9.65 -5.51
N LYS A 81 7.49 -9.49 -4.83
CA LYS A 81 8.79 -9.31 -5.50
C LYS A 81 9.16 -10.49 -6.39
N GLN A 82 8.98 -11.73 -5.90
CA GLN A 82 9.27 -12.94 -6.68
C GLN A 82 8.39 -13.04 -7.93
N VAL A 83 7.08 -12.78 -7.77
CA VAL A 83 6.14 -12.80 -8.90
C VAL A 83 6.46 -11.67 -9.89
N TYR A 84 6.78 -10.48 -9.40
CA TYR A 84 7.14 -9.34 -10.25
C TYR A 84 8.40 -9.65 -11.09
N LEU A 85 9.45 -10.18 -10.46
CA LEU A 85 10.68 -10.58 -11.14
C LEU A 85 10.40 -11.64 -12.21
N SER A 86 9.67 -12.70 -11.86
CA SER A 86 9.34 -13.77 -12.80
C SER A 86 8.48 -13.28 -13.98
N ARG A 87 7.53 -12.36 -13.73
CA ARG A 87 6.57 -11.89 -14.74
C ARG A 87 7.13 -10.82 -15.67
N TYR A 88 7.99 -9.94 -15.17
CA TYR A 88 8.46 -8.76 -15.90
C TYR A 88 9.96 -8.78 -16.19
N ASN A 89 10.69 -9.80 -15.71
CA ASN A 89 12.14 -9.90 -15.82
C ASN A 89 12.86 -8.62 -15.33
N SER A 90 12.34 -8.01 -14.27
CA SER A 90 12.87 -6.80 -13.65
C SER A 90 12.57 -6.81 -12.15
N ASP A 91 13.46 -6.25 -11.34
CA ASP A 91 13.22 -6.05 -9.91
C ASP A 91 12.39 -4.78 -9.67
N ILE A 92 11.51 -4.82 -8.67
CA ILE A 92 10.73 -3.64 -8.26
C ILE A 92 11.68 -2.49 -7.88
N GLU A 93 12.76 -2.78 -7.13
CA GLU A 93 13.75 -1.77 -6.76
C GLU A 93 14.41 -1.10 -7.96
N GLN A 94 14.72 -1.86 -9.02
CA GLN A 94 15.33 -1.33 -10.25
C GLN A 94 14.34 -0.43 -10.98
N ASP A 95 13.10 -0.88 -11.15
CA ASP A 95 12.06 -0.09 -11.81
C ASP A 95 11.75 1.22 -11.07
N LEU A 96 11.67 1.19 -9.73
CA LEU A 96 11.52 2.41 -8.94
C LEU A 96 12.76 3.31 -9.08
N ALA A 97 13.95 2.72 -9.17
CA ALA A 97 15.18 3.47 -9.36
C ALA A 97 15.24 4.24 -10.68
N LEU A 98 14.68 3.64 -11.73
CA LEU A 98 14.59 4.20 -13.07
C LEU A 98 13.46 5.23 -13.22
N LYS A 99 12.31 5.02 -12.57
CA LYS A 99 11.09 5.82 -12.80
C LYS A 99 10.84 6.91 -11.77
N ILE A 100 11.41 6.83 -10.57
CA ILE A 100 11.16 7.78 -9.49
C ILE A 100 12.43 8.58 -9.20
N ASN A 101 12.29 9.91 -9.25
CA ASN A 101 13.36 10.84 -8.96
C ASN A 101 13.27 11.34 -7.51
N GLY A 102 14.43 11.71 -6.94
CA GLY A 102 14.53 12.33 -5.62
C GLY A 102 14.29 11.39 -4.43
N GLY A 103 14.33 11.98 -3.23
CA GLY A 103 14.35 11.34 -1.90
C GLY A 103 13.27 10.27 -1.64
N PHE A 104 12.14 10.38 -2.34
CA PHE A 104 11.03 9.45 -2.13
C PHE A 104 11.39 8.04 -2.60
N LYS A 105 12.18 7.95 -3.68
CA LYS A 105 12.68 6.67 -4.20
C LYS A 105 13.44 5.91 -3.11
N GLU A 106 14.37 6.58 -2.43
CA GLU A 106 15.22 5.94 -1.42
C GLU A 106 14.39 5.41 -0.24
N ILE A 107 13.33 6.13 0.16
CA ILE A 107 12.40 5.67 1.19
C ILE A 107 11.64 4.43 0.73
N LEU A 108 11.11 4.40 -0.50
CA LEU A 108 10.35 3.26 -1.02
C LEU A 108 11.22 2.02 -1.20
N ILE A 109 12.46 2.19 -1.68
CA ILE A 109 13.44 1.11 -1.79
C ILE A 109 13.83 0.59 -0.39
N ALA A 110 13.94 1.44 0.62
CA ALA A 110 14.17 0.99 2.00
C ALA A 110 13.03 0.10 2.50
N VAL A 111 11.77 0.46 2.27
CA VAL A 111 10.62 -0.39 2.62
C VAL A 111 10.68 -1.75 1.90
N LEU A 112 11.06 -1.77 0.62
CA LEU A 112 11.22 -3.03 -0.12
C LEU A 112 12.35 -3.91 0.44
N LYS A 113 13.47 -3.32 0.83
CA LYS A 113 14.59 -4.04 1.44
C LYS A 113 14.22 -4.67 2.78
N SER A 114 13.38 -3.98 3.56
CA SER A 114 12.95 -4.46 4.88
C SER A 114 12.02 -5.68 4.83
N SER A 115 11.45 -6.01 3.66
CA SER A 115 10.65 -7.23 3.47
C SER A 115 11.41 -8.52 3.83
N ARG A 116 12.75 -8.52 3.74
CA ARG A 116 13.61 -9.65 4.11
C ARG A 116 13.63 -9.93 5.62
N CYS A 117 13.23 -8.98 6.45
CA CYS A 117 13.18 -9.11 7.91
C CYS A 117 11.82 -9.66 8.41
N SER A 118 11.02 -10.27 7.52
CA SER A 118 9.63 -10.69 7.80
C SER A 118 9.47 -11.66 8.97
N ASN A 119 10.48 -12.49 9.24
CA ASN A 119 10.43 -13.53 10.29
C ASN A 119 11.02 -13.08 11.63
N SER A 120 11.48 -11.84 11.76
CA SER A 120 12.08 -11.34 12.99
C SER A 120 10.99 -10.99 14.01
N LYS A 121 11.00 -11.64 15.17
CA LYS A 121 10.19 -11.23 16.33
C LYS A 121 10.53 -9.79 16.71
N VAL A 122 9.50 -9.02 17.09
CA VAL A 122 9.68 -7.64 17.54
C VAL A 122 10.55 -7.61 18.80
N ASN A 123 11.59 -6.78 18.80
CA ASN A 123 12.48 -6.56 19.93
C ASN A 123 12.29 -5.14 20.47
N MET A 124 11.69 -5.03 21.66
CA MET A 124 11.37 -3.73 22.27
C MET A 124 12.59 -2.94 22.72
N SER A 125 13.64 -3.61 23.20
CA SER A 125 14.91 -2.93 23.56
C SER A 125 15.55 -2.31 22.31
N MET A 126 15.62 -3.08 21.22
CA MET A 126 16.07 -2.57 19.93
C MET A 126 15.17 -1.43 19.44
N ALA A 127 13.85 -1.52 19.62
CA ALA A 127 12.92 -0.47 19.22
C ALA A 127 13.16 0.85 19.97
N MET A 128 13.50 0.79 21.26
CA MET A 128 13.86 1.95 22.06
C MET A 128 15.20 2.55 21.62
N CYS A 129 16.21 1.72 21.35
CA CYS A 129 17.50 2.19 20.82
C CYS A 129 17.35 2.85 19.45
N ASP A 130 16.66 2.18 18.52
CA ASP A 130 16.36 2.71 17.19
C ASP A 130 15.56 4.02 17.25
N ALA A 131 14.63 4.16 18.21
CA ALA A 131 13.90 5.41 18.42
C ALA A 131 14.82 6.56 18.84
N LYS A 132 15.84 6.29 19.67
CA LYS A 132 16.89 7.27 20.01
C LYS A 132 17.74 7.64 18.81
N THR A 133 18.17 6.65 18.01
CA THR A 133 18.90 6.90 16.77
C THR A 133 18.09 7.76 15.79
N ILE A 134 16.78 7.52 15.64
CA ILE A 134 15.91 8.38 14.82
C ILE A 134 15.86 9.80 15.40
N TYR A 135 15.76 9.96 16.71
CA TYR A 135 15.73 11.28 17.34
C TYR A 135 17.03 12.06 17.13
N GLU A 136 18.18 11.42 17.34
CA GLU A 136 19.49 12.01 17.09
C GLU A 136 19.66 12.42 15.61
N ALA A 137 19.25 11.55 14.68
CA ALA A 137 19.24 11.85 13.26
C ALA A 137 18.33 13.04 12.91
N MET A 138 17.20 13.18 13.62
CA MET A 138 16.33 14.35 13.48
C MET A 138 16.99 15.62 14.01
N GLU A 139 17.65 15.57 15.17
CA GLU A 139 18.27 16.73 15.82
C GLU A 139 19.67 17.09 15.30
N SER A 140 20.21 16.31 14.36
CA SER A 140 21.48 16.61 13.69
C SER A 140 21.45 17.97 12.98
N GLY A 141 22.32 18.88 13.43
CA GLY A 141 22.66 20.14 12.76
C GLY A 141 21.48 20.96 12.20
N LYS A 142 21.71 21.55 11.02
CA LYS A 142 20.71 22.37 10.31
C LYS A 142 19.73 21.54 9.47
N CYS A 143 20.11 20.34 9.07
CA CYS A 143 19.35 19.44 8.20
C CYS A 143 19.25 18.05 8.82
N VAL A 144 18.09 17.41 8.69
CA VAL A 144 17.88 16.02 9.17
C VAL A 144 18.86 15.06 8.50
N ASP A 145 19.44 14.14 9.26
CA ASP A 145 20.21 13.01 8.73
C ASP A 145 19.26 11.96 8.12
N GLN A 146 18.90 12.21 6.86
CA GLN A 146 18.00 11.34 6.10
C GLN A 146 18.60 9.96 5.87
N LYS A 147 19.93 9.85 5.72
CA LYS A 147 20.62 8.59 5.43
C LYS A 147 20.49 7.62 6.58
N THR A 148 20.69 8.08 7.81
CA THR A 148 20.52 7.26 9.02
C THR A 148 19.10 6.74 9.15
N ILE A 149 18.09 7.60 8.92
CA ILE A 149 16.68 7.22 8.98
C ILE A 149 16.34 6.19 7.89
N ILE A 150 16.75 6.42 6.65
CA ILE A 150 16.49 5.51 5.51
C ILE A 150 17.19 4.17 5.73
N SER A 151 18.45 4.18 6.19
CA SER A 151 19.21 2.96 6.48
C SER A 151 18.52 2.11 7.55
N LEU A 152 18.11 2.73 8.66
CA LEU A 152 17.37 2.06 9.72
C LEU A 152 16.07 1.46 9.20
N MET A 153 15.29 2.21 8.42
CA MET A 153 14.07 1.69 7.81
C MET A 153 14.30 0.48 6.91
N SER A 154 15.43 0.43 6.20
CA SER A 154 15.75 -0.68 5.29
C SER A 154 16.07 -1.99 6.00
N GLN A 155 16.37 -1.93 7.30
CA GLN A 155 16.83 -3.06 8.11
C GLN A 155 15.80 -3.56 9.12
N ARG A 156 14.60 -2.95 9.17
CA ARG A 156 13.59 -3.22 10.21
C ARG A 156 12.26 -3.60 9.57
N SER A 157 11.71 -4.74 9.98
CA SER A 157 10.39 -5.19 9.52
C SER A 157 9.30 -4.16 9.84
N ASN A 158 8.16 -4.22 9.14
CA ASN A 158 7.03 -3.31 9.41
C ASN A 158 6.53 -3.40 10.87
N GLY A 159 6.57 -4.60 11.48
CA GLY A 159 6.24 -4.78 12.90
C GLY A 159 7.24 -4.11 13.84
N GLN A 160 8.54 -4.23 13.55
CA GLN A 160 9.58 -3.55 14.31
C GLN A 160 9.49 -2.03 14.14
N LEU A 161 9.27 -1.53 12.92
CA LEU A 161 9.04 -0.10 12.65
C LEU A 161 7.86 0.47 13.43
N LYS A 162 6.73 -0.24 13.50
CA LYS A 162 5.59 0.15 14.34
C LYS A 162 6.02 0.31 15.81
N SER A 163 6.82 -0.62 16.32
CA SER A 163 7.30 -0.60 17.71
C SER A 163 8.31 0.52 17.98
N ILE A 164 9.15 0.85 17.00
CA ILE A 164 10.04 2.02 17.05
C ILE A 164 9.22 3.31 17.14
N LEU A 165 8.16 3.45 16.34
CA LEU A 165 7.30 4.63 16.36
C LEU A 165 6.54 4.79 17.69
N VAL A 166 6.12 3.68 18.30
CA VAL A 166 5.52 3.66 19.64
C VAL A 166 6.56 4.08 20.69
N SER A 167 7.76 3.51 20.65
CA SER A 167 8.86 3.82 21.56
C SER A 167 9.28 5.28 21.45
N TYR A 168 9.35 5.83 20.23
CA TYR A 168 9.61 7.25 20.00
C TYR A 168 8.59 8.14 20.71
N LYS A 169 7.29 7.81 20.60
CA LYS A 169 6.23 8.57 21.28
C LYS A 169 6.37 8.47 22.80
N GLN A 170 6.74 7.32 23.33
CA GLN A 170 6.95 7.13 24.77
C GLN A 170 8.15 7.94 25.29
N LEU A 171 9.27 7.93 24.57
CA LEU A 171 10.49 8.62 24.97
C LEU A 171 10.39 10.14 24.85
N TYR A 172 9.71 10.66 23.82
CA TYR A 172 9.73 12.09 23.49
C TYR A 172 8.38 12.78 23.66
N GLY A 173 7.35 12.06 24.13
CA GLY A 173 6.02 12.61 24.42
C GLY A 173 5.17 12.98 23.20
N HIS A 174 5.67 12.76 21.97
CA HIS A 174 4.96 13.08 20.74
C HIS A 174 5.26 12.09 19.61
N GLU A 175 4.31 11.93 18.69
CA GLU A 175 4.50 11.04 17.54
C GLU A 175 5.62 11.56 16.62
N PHE A 176 6.45 10.65 16.11
CA PHE A 176 7.49 10.98 15.12
C PHE A 176 6.93 11.72 13.89
N SER A 177 5.70 11.40 13.49
CA SER A 177 5.00 12.09 12.39
C SER A 177 4.81 13.60 12.63
N LYS A 178 4.78 14.05 13.90
CA LYS A 178 4.75 15.46 14.28
C LYS A 178 6.14 16.10 14.13
N SER A 179 7.21 15.40 14.52
CA SER A 179 8.60 15.86 14.35
C SER A 179 8.94 16.12 12.88
N LEU A 180 8.45 15.26 11.99
CA LEU A 180 8.61 15.38 10.53
C LEU A 180 7.84 16.56 9.90
N LYS A 181 7.07 17.34 10.68
CA LYS A 181 6.45 18.59 10.19
C LYS A 181 7.38 19.81 10.28
N ARG A 182 8.50 19.71 10.98
CA ARG A 182 9.44 20.82 11.14
C ARG A 182 10.04 21.25 9.80
N ASN A 183 10.26 22.55 9.63
CA ASN A 183 10.77 23.13 8.38
C ASN A 183 12.07 22.47 7.89
N LYS A 184 12.98 22.13 8.81
CA LYS A 184 14.24 21.41 8.50
C LYS A 184 14.08 20.06 7.80
N CYS A 185 12.89 19.46 7.86
CA CYS A 185 12.60 18.18 7.19
C CYS A 185 12.17 18.36 5.74
N GLY A 186 11.70 19.55 5.35
CA GLY A 186 11.31 19.87 3.97
C GLY A 186 10.43 18.83 3.30
N GLN A 187 10.81 18.47 2.07
CA GLN A 187 10.10 17.48 1.25
C GLN A 187 10.25 16.05 1.79
N PHE A 188 11.44 15.68 2.28
CA PHE A 188 11.70 14.38 2.91
C PHE A 188 10.72 14.09 4.05
N GLY A 189 10.46 15.08 4.92
CA GLY A 189 9.48 14.96 5.99
C GLY A 189 8.06 14.72 5.47
N LYS A 190 7.66 15.30 4.33
CA LYS A 190 6.33 15.07 3.74
C LYS A 190 6.19 13.65 3.20
N GLU A 191 7.21 13.16 2.51
CA GLU A 191 7.27 11.82 1.90
C GLU A 191 7.31 10.74 2.96
N LEU A 192 8.22 10.87 3.92
CA LEU A 192 8.38 9.92 5.01
C LEU A 192 7.11 9.81 5.87
N ARG A 193 6.44 10.92 6.19
CA ARG A 193 5.13 10.89 6.87
C ARG A 193 4.05 10.16 6.08
N THR A 194 4.14 10.13 4.75
CA THR A 194 3.16 9.45 3.90
C THR A 194 3.35 7.94 4.01
N VAL A 195 4.60 7.48 3.96
CA VAL A 195 5.00 6.08 4.18
C VAL A 195 4.67 5.62 5.59
N ILE A 196 5.10 6.37 6.61
CA ILE A 196 4.82 6.05 8.03
C ILE A 196 3.33 5.97 8.30
N ARG A 197 2.50 6.87 7.75
CA ARG A 197 1.06 6.78 7.92
C ARG A 197 0.50 5.49 7.34
N CYS A 198 0.93 5.09 6.14
CA CYS A 198 0.48 3.86 5.52
C CYS A 198 0.87 2.62 6.33
N ILE A 199 2.10 2.59 6.86
CA ILE A 199 2.59 1.49 7.71
C ILE A 199 1.83 1.44 9.05
N GLN A 200 1.71 2.58 9.74
CA GLN A 200 1.22 2.64 11.11
C GLN A 200 -0.32 2.63 11.21
N TYR A 201 -0.99 3.30 10.26
CA TYR A 201 -2.43 3.53 10.26
C TYR A 201 -2.98 3.39 8.81
N PRO A 202 -2.95 2.17 8.23
CA PRO A 202 -3.39 1.95 6.85
C PRO A 202 -4.83 2.41 6.63
N ASP A 203 -5.73 2.14 7.57
CA ASP A 203 -7.11 2.64 7.63
C ASP A 203 -7.20 4.16 7.35
N LYS A 204 -6.44 4.96 8.11
CA LYS A 204 -6.38 6.42 7.99
C LYS A 204 -5.70 6.86 6.70
N TYR A 205 -4.72 6.09 6.21
CA TYR A 205 -4.06 6.36 4.94
C TYR A 205 -5.05 6.23 3.78
N PHE A 206 -5.73 5.09 3.64
CA PHE A 206 -6.68 4.82 2.57
C PHE A 206 -7.87 5.79 2.64
N ALA A 207 -8.44 6.01 3.83
CA ALA A 207 -9.51 6.98 4.04
C ALA A 207 -9.11 8.40 3.59
N LYS A 208 -7.88 8.83 3.93
CA LYS A 208 -7.36 10.13 3.49
C LYS A 208 -7.15 10.19 1.99
N LYS A 209 -6.67 9.11 1.36
CA LYS A 209 -6.45 9.06 -0.08
C LYS A 209 -7.78 9.16 -0.83
N LEU A 210 -8.76 8.34 -0.47
CA LEU A 210 -10.12 8.39 -1.02
C LEU A 210 -10.78 9.77 -0.88
N ARG A 211 -10.56 10.47 0.24
CA ARG A 211 -11.08 11.84 0.42
C ARG A 211 -10.37 12.90 -0.41
N LYS A 212 -9.10 12.68 -0.73
CA LYS A 212 -8.27 13.66 -1.45
C LYS A 212 -8.35 13.51 -2.97
N THR A 213 -8.77 12.36 -3.46
CA THR A 213 -8.98 12.13 -4.89
C THR A 213 -10.28 12.82 -5.33
N THR A 214 -10.13 13.93 -6.06
CA THR A 214 -11.26 14.77 -6.49
C THR A 214 -11.71 14.48 -7.92
N ASN A 215 -10.80 14.06 -8.79
CA ASN A 215 -11.12 13.68 -10.16
C ASN A 215 -12.02 12.43 -10.18
N ASN A 216 -13.06 12.45 -11.03
CA ASN A 216 -14.07 11.40 -11.06
C ASN A 216 -13.51 10.04 -11.56
N THR A 217 -12.67 10.05 -12.58
CA THR A 217 -12.04 8.82 -13.10
C THR A 217 -11.07 8.25 -12.06
N ASP A 218 -10.27 9.11 -11.43
CA ASP A 218 -9.31 8.68 -10.43
C ASP A 218 -9.99 8.11 -9.17
N ILE A 219 -11.09 8.71 -8.70
CA ILE A 219 -11.77 8.20 -7.49
C ILE A 219 -12.40 6.83 -7.73
N ARG A 220 -12.93 6.58 -8.93
CA ARG A 220 -13.48 5.26 -9.30
C ARG A 220 -12.41 4.19 -9.24
N GLU A 221 -11.25 4.45 -9.83
CA GLU A 221 -10.12 3.52 -9.81
C GLU A 221 -9.64 3.27 -8.38
N VAL A 222 -9.48 4.34 -7.58
CA VAL A 222 -9.04 4.22 -6.18
C VAL A 222 -10.06 3.43 -5.34
N LEU A 223 -11.37 3.62 -5.56
CA LEU A 223 -12.42 2.85 -4.89
C LEU A 223 -12.34 1.36 -5.24
N ILE A 224 -12.32 1.01 -6.54
CA ILE A 224 -12.22 -0.38 -7.00
C ILE A 224 -10.98 -1.04 -6.39
N ARG A 225 -9.81 -0.41 -6.52
CA ARG A 225 -8.55 -0.97 -6.02
C ARG A 225 -8.54 -1.09 -4.50
N THR A 226 -8.99 -0.07 -3.77
CA THR A 226 -9.01 -0.10 -2.30
C THR A 226 -9.95 -1.19 -1.80
N ILE A 227 -11.19 -1.25 -2.31
CA ILE A 227 -12.17 -2.24 -1.87
C ILE A 227 -11.66 -3.66 -2.14
N ILE A 228 -11.19 -3.93 -3.37
CA ILE A 228 -10.76 -5.29 -3.74
C ILE A 228 -9.51 -5.73 -2.98
N THR A 229 -8.55 -4.83 -2.79
CA THR A 229 -7.28 -5.20 -2.16
C THR A 229 -7.31 -5.21 -0.64
N ARG A 230 -8.32 -4.58 -0.02
CA ARG A 230 -8.46 -4.48 1.44
C ARG A 230 -9.63 -5.29 2.01
N SER A 231 -10.50 -5.82 1.14
CA SER A 231 -11.57 -6.76 1.52
C SER A 231 -10.97 -8.04 2.13
N GLY A 232 -11.46 -8.43 3.31
CA GLY A 232 -10.90 -9.54 4.10
C GLY A 232 -9.63 -9.18 4.89
N ILE A 233 -9.32 -7.88 5.04
CA ILE A 233 -8.14 -7.39 5.77
C ILE A 233 -8.54 -6.27 6.75
N ASP A 234 -8.88 -5.09 6.25
CA ASP A 234 -9.17 -3.90 7.06
C ASP A 234 -10.16 -2.94 6.39
N ILE A 235 -10.95 -3.43 5.41
CA ILE A 235 -11.90 -2.59 4.68
C ILE A 235 -12.96 -1.94 5.57
N LYS A 236 -13.36 -2.61 6.67
CA LYS A 236 -14.30 -2.06 7.64
C LYS A 236 -13.70 -0.90 8.43
N ASP A 237 -12.43 -1.02 8.83
CA ASP A 237 -11.70 0.07 9.50
C ASP A 237 -11.47 1.25 8.55
N ILE A 238 -11.14 0.99 7.29
CA ILE A 238 -11.05 2.03 6.25
C ILE A 238 -12.40 2.74 6.09
N ASN A 239 -13.51 1.99 6.03
CA ASN A 239 -14.85 2.56 5.91
C ASN A 239 -15.19 3.43 7.12
N HIS A 240 -14.87 2.99 8.34
CA HIS A 240 -15.07 3.75 9.56
C HIS A 240 -14.22 5.04 9.58
N ALA A 241 -12.92 4.93 9.26
CA ALA A 241 -12.00 6.06 9.19
C ALA A 241 -12.39 7.07 8.09
N TYR A 242 -12.95 6.59 6.97
CA TYR A 242 -13.49 7.43 5.91
C TYR A 242 -14.74 8.16 6.39
N THR A 243 -15.75 7.43 6.87
CA THR A 243 -17.04 7.95 7.32
C THR A 243 -16.88 9.02 8.40
N SER A 244 -16.05 8.75 9.42
CA SER A 244 -15.77 9.70 10.50
C SER A 244 -15.12 11.02 10.04
N LYS A 245 -14.56 11.07 8.82
CA LYS A 245 -13.88 12.24 8.27
C LYS A 245 -14.59 12.89 7.09
N SER A 246 -15.44 12.17 6.37
CA SER A 246 -16.19 12.67 5.21
C SER A 246 -17.66 12.95 5.52
N GLY A 247 -18.23 12.30 6.55
CA GLY A 247 -19.67 12.29 6.81
C GLY A 247 -20.47 11.31 5.93
N CYS A 248 -19.83 10.66 4.94
CA CYS A 248 -20.46 9.68 4.04
C CYS A 248 -19.71 8.35 4.09
N SER A 249 -20.43 7.23 4.03
CA SER A 249 -19.82 5.89 3.97
C SER A 249 -19.23 5.57 2.60
N LEU A 250 -18.33 4.58 2.54
CA LEU A 250 -17.85 4.04 1.28
C LEU A 250 -18.98 3.42 0.47
N GLU A 251 -19.95 2.80 1.12
CA GLU A 251 -21.14 2.23 0.48
C GLU A 251 -21.94 3.32 -0.27
N SER A 252 -22.23 4.45 0.40
CA SER A 252 -22.89 5.60 -0.23
C SER A 252 -22.07 6.15 -1.41
N GLN A 253 -20.74 6.23 -1.23
CA GLN A 253 -19.85 6.69 -2.28
C GLN A 253 -19.83 5.74 -3.50
N VAL A 254 -19.84 4.43 -3.27
CA VAL A 254 -19.89 3.41 -4.32
C VAL A 254 -21.21 3.51 -5.08
N ARG A 255 -22.37 3.57 -4.41
CA ARG A 255 -23.67 3.74 -5.08
C ARG A 255 -23.75 5.00 -5.94
N ARG A 256 -23.14 6.10 -5.47
CA ARG A 256 -23.12 7.35 -6.23
C ARG A 256 -22.20 7.30 -7.45
N LYS A 257 -21.16 6.47 -7.42
CA LYS A 257 -20.13 6.44 -8.44
C LYS A 257 -20.36 5.36 -9.47
N PHE A 258 -20.87 4.19 -9.13
CA PHE A 258 -20.93 3.06 -10.05
C PHE A 258 -22.36 2.71 -10.45
N GLU A 259 -22.50 2.09 -11.62
CA GLU A 259 -23.75 1.43 -12.02
C GLU A 259 -24.10 0.30 -11.06
N GLU A 260 -25.39 -0.04 -10.98
CA GLU A 260 -25.97 -0.92 -9.97
C GLU A 260 -25.22 -2.24 -9.80
N THR A 261 -25.01 -3.01 -10.87
CA THR A 261 -24.32 -4.31 -10.81
C THR A 261 -22.91 -4.22 -10.22
N LEU A 262 -22.13 -3.21 -10.62
CA LEU A 262 -20.78 -3.00 -10.09
C LEU A 262 -20.82 -2.44 -8.66
N ALA A 263 -21.78 -1.57 -8.37
CA ALA A 263 -21.96 -1.02 -7.02
C ALA A 263 -22.27 -2.16 -6.03
N GLU A 264 -23.23 -3.02 -6.34
CA GLU A 264 -23.58 -4.18 -5.52
C GLU A 264 -22.39 -5.11 -5.30
N PHE A 265 -21.67 -5.47 -6.38
CA PHE A 265 -20.46 -6.28 -6.28
C PHE A 265 -19.42 -5.70 -5.31
N LEU A 266 -19.14 -4.39 -5.40
CA LEU A 266 -18.19 -3.72 -4.51
C LEU A 266 -18.72 -3.61 -3.08
N ILE A 267 -20.03 -3.41 -2.90
CA ILE A 267 -20.66 -3.31 -1.57
C ILE A 267 -20.62 -4.65 -0.84
N GLU A 268 -20.80 -5.78 -1.52
CA GLU A 268 -20.61 -7.10 -0.91
C GLU A 268 -19.18 -7.27 -0.38
N LEU A 269 -18.18 -6.77 -1.11
CA LEU A 269 -16.78 -6.82 -0.66
C LEU A 269 -16.50 -5.92 0.56
N LEU A 270 -17.31 -4.88 0.81
CA LEU A 270 -17.22 -4.06 2.03
C LEU A 270 -17.69 -4.83 3.28
N LYS A 271 -18.52 -5.87 3.11
CA LYS A 271 -19.07 -6.67 4.22
C LYS A 271 -18.12 -7.74 4.73
N CYS A 272 -17.14 -8.15 3.92
CA CYS A 272 -16.13 -9.14 4.31
C CYS A 272 -15.22 -8.58 5.42
N CYS A 273 -15.14 -9.28 6.55
CA CYS A 273 -14.10 -9.08 7.58
C CYS A 273 -12.83 -9.81 7.16
#